data_AF-V7EHT6-F1
#
_entry.id   AF-V7EHT6-F1
#
_cell.length_a   1.000
_cell.length_b   1.000
_cell.length_c   1.000
_cell.angle_alpha   90.00
_cell.angle_beta   90.00
_cell.angle_gamma   90.00
#
_symmetry.space_group_name_H-M   'P 1'
#
loop_
_entity.id
_entity.type
_entity.pdbx_description
1 polymer ?
#
loop_
_entity_poly.entity_id
_entity_poly.type
_entity_poly.pdbx_seq_one_letter_code
_entity_poly.pdbx_strand_id
1 'polypeptide(L)'
;MDHTGEMKVAYRGDPAKLFPLALGVGVLGVVTLGIYRFWGKARIRRHVWAKVRLGEDGFEFTGTGLEMFLGFLMAVVVLAVYLAVVQLILFAVGIRFVFDPQNEMEQIAQGISIALSFLAVLPLTLFAAYRARRYKLARTRLRGIRFTMESAAGGYMLRGLVYLALTVVSLGLLWPLMTYRLEAFMTERTWYGDARFRQGGRWTGLYPAYGHVLAGMGFGLLAVVAGLGGSPGIAGLLAAVGGVWGMVGLILYRVRAFAYLMSHKEMDGGLGFRAAPRAGTVVWLYIKGVLIVGLLGGVASGAIFAPVGAVAAGIETASDLVKLETAVLGVAAYLLLLAVFGALSLVFISQPILAHFVDSVTVTGVQVLERVRQRGADTGADAEGLSDALDMGGAF
;
A
#
# COMPACT_ATOMS: atom_id res chain seq x y z
N MET A 1 -2.49 17.95 -34.66
CA MET A 1 -3.23 17.24 -33.61
C MET A 1 -3.84 18.31 -32.74
N ASP A 2 -5.16 18.42 -32.74
CA ASP A 2 -5.84 19.49 -32.02
C ASP A 2 -5.78 19.18 -30.51
N HIS A 3 -5.11 20.03 -29.73
CA HIS A 3 -4.93 19.86 -28.27
C HIS A 3 -6.19 20.30 -27.47
N THR A 4 -7.31 20.52 -28.17
CA THR A 4 -8.60 20.94 -27.63
C THR A 4 -9.23 19.79 -26.82
N GLY A 5 -8.94 19.76 -25.51
CA GLY A 5 -9.56 18.81 -24.58
C GLY A 5 -8.59 17.88 -23.86
N GLU A 6 -7.29 18.20 -23.84
CA GLU A 6 -6.33 17.56 -22.94
C GLU A 6 -6.04 18.47 -21.73
N MET A 7 -6.06 17.90 -20.51
CA MET A 7 -5.58 18.57 -19.30
C MET A 7 -4.61 17.68 -18.54
N LYS A 8 -3.49 18.27 -18.11
CA LYS A 8 -2.54 17.59 -17.24
C LYS A 8 -3.05 17.58 -15.81
N VAL A 9 -2.81 16.46 -15.12
CA VAL A 9 -2.90 16.43 -13.66
C VAL A 9 -1.55 16.91 -13.11
N ALA A 10 -1.57 17.80 -12.12
CA ALA A 10 -0.37 18.35 -11.52
C ALA A 10 -0.43 18.26 -10.00
N TYR A 11 0.68 17.90 -9.37
CA TYR A 11 0.85 17.93 -7.92
C TYR A 11 1.62 19.17 -7.49
N ARG A 12 0.95 20.11 -6.81
CA ARG A 12 1.54 21.37 -6.30
C ARG A 12 1.80 21.31 -4.78
N GLY A 13 2.36 20.21 -4.30
CA GLY A 13 2.67 20.03 -2.88
C GLY A 13 4.04 20.61 -2.49
N ASP A 14 4.10 21.19 -1.30
CA ASP A 14 5.31 21.80 -0.74
C ASP A 14 5.87 20.92 0.39
N PRO A 15 7.06 20.32 0.23
CA PRO A 15 7.73 19.54 1.27
C PRO A 15 7.89 20.28 2.60
N ALA A 16 8.17 21.60 2.56
CA ALA A 16 8.40 22.41 3.74
C ALA A 16 7.14 22.60 4.59
N LYS A 17 5.96 22.51 3.97
CA LYS A 17 4.66 22.56 4.68
C LYS A 17 4.19 21.18 5.12
N LEU A 18 4.57 20.13 4.38
CA LEU A 18 4.19 18.76 4.71
C LEU A 18 4.98 18.20 5.89
N PHE A 19 6.27 18.52 6.00
CA PHE A 19 7.12 18.03 7.10
C PHE A 19 6.61 18.39 8.51
N PRO A 20 6.37 19.67 8.88
CA PRO A 20 5.89 20.02 10.22
C PRO A 20 4.49 19.44 10.49
N LEU A 21 3.65 19.34 9.46
CA LEU A 21 2.35 18.69 9.57
C LEU A 21 2.50 17.19 9.89
N ALA A 22 3.38 16.49 9.18
CA ALA A 22 3.62 15.06 9.37
C ALA A 22 4.26 14.77 10.73
N LEU A 23 5.27 15.55 11.11
CA LEU A 23 5.94 15.43 12.40
C LEU A 23 4.97 15.73 13.54
N GLY A 24 4.19 16.81 13.46
CA GLY A 24 3.20 17.15 14.50
C GLY A 24 2.13 16.07 14.67
N VAL A 25 1.68 15.47 13.56
CA VAL A 25 0.77 14.31 13.60
C VAL A 25 1.43 13.08 14.23
N GLY A 26 2.70 12.80 13.90
CA GLY A 26 3.46 11.69 14.46
C GLY A 26 3.67 11.84 15.97
N VAL A 27 4.11 13.02 16.42
CA VAL A 27 4.29 13.36 17.84
C VAL A 27 2.97 13.21 18.60
N LEU A 28 1.87 13.74 18.05
CA LEU A 28 0.56 13.59 18.69
C LEU A 28 0.09 12.12 18.70
N GLY A 29 0.49 11.34 17.70
CA GLY A 29 0.36 9.88 17.70
C GLY A 29 1.07 9.24 18.90
N VAL A 30 2.33 9.61 19.16
CA VAL A 30 3.08 9.11 20.33
C VAL A 30 2.41 9.52 21.64
N VAL A 31 2.06 10.79 21.79
CA VAL A 31 1.43 11.34 23.03
C VAL A 31 0.09 10.67 23.33
N THR A 32 -0.66 10.28 22.30
CA THR A 32 -1.97 9.63 22.44
C THR A 32 -1.91 8.10 22.35
N LEU A 33 -0.72 7.50 22.51
CA LEU A 33 -0.49 6.05 22.42
C LEU A 33 -1.07 5.43 21.13
N GLY A 34 -0.97 6.15 20.03
CA GLY A 34 -1.38 5.72 18.69
C GLY A 34 -2.81 6.08 18.32
N ILE A 35 -3.65 6.60 19.24
CA ILE A 35 -5.05 6.92 18.93
C ILE A 35 -5.15 8.03 17.88
N TYR A 36 -4.30 9.07 17.94
CA TYR A 36 -4.39 10.19 17.00
C TYR A 36 -4.06 9.82 15.55
N ARG A 37 -3.50 8.63 15.26
CA ARG A 37 -3.10 8.22 13.91
C ARG A 37 -4.24 8.31 12.89
N PHE A 38 -5.49 8.09 13.29
CA PHE A 38 -6.65 8.17 12.39
C PHE A 38 -6.95 9.61 11.94
N TRP A 39 -6.95 10.56 12.87
CA TRP A 39 -7.07 11.98 12.56
C TRP A 39 -5.84 12.49 11.80
N GLY A 40 -4.67 11.96 12.13
CA GLY A 40 -3.42 12.17 11.42
C GLY A 40 -3.50 11.79 9.95
N LYS A 41 -3.87 10.55 9.66
CA LYS A 41 -4.05 10.01 8.31
C LYS A 41 -5.05 10.85 7.51
N ALA A 42 -6.19 11.18 8.09
CA ALA A 42 -7.19 12.05 7.46
C ALA A 42 -6.63 13.46 7.17
N ARG A 43 -5.87 14.06 8.11
CA ARG A 43 -5.29 15.41 7.95
C ARG A 43 -4.22 15.45 6.86
N ILE A 44 -3.29 14.49 6.86
CA ILE A 44 -2.25 14.35 5.83
C ILE A 44 -2.91 14.11 4.47
N ARG A 45 -3.89 13.22 4.38
CA ARG A 45 -4.58 12.94 3.13
C ARG A 45 -5.30 14.16 2.58
N ARG A 46 -6.05 14.90 3.41
CA ARG A 46 -6.65 16.19 3.00
C ARG A 46 -5.62 17.16 2.47
N HIS A 47 -4.48 17.30 3.15
CA HIS A 47 -3.40 18.18 2.72
C HIS A 47 -2.85 17.76 1.35
N VAL A 48 -2.51 16.48 1.18
CA VAL A 48 -1.94 15.95 -0.08
C VAL A 48 -2.93 16.04 -1.22
N TRP A 49 -4.19 15.65 -0.99
CA TRP A 49 -5.22 15.61 -2.03
C TRP A 49 -5.59 17.01 -2.54
N ALA A 50 -5.64 18.00 -1.64
CA ALA A 50 -5.85 19.41 -2.00
C ALA A 50 -4.74 20.01 -2.87
N LYS A 51 -3.60 19.33 -3.02
CA LYS A 51 -2.49 19.74 -3.89
C LYS A 51 -2.49 19.02 -5.24
N VAL A 52 -3.36 18.04 -5.45
CA VAL A 52 -3.61 17.45 -6.76
C VAL A 52 -4.60 18.34 -7.50
N ARG A 53 -4.23 18.81 -8.70
CA ARG A 53 -5.09 19.63 -9.56
C ARG A 53 -5.22 19.02 -10.93
N LEU A 54 -6.42 19.08 -11.51
CA LEU A 54 -6.67 18.82 -12.92
C LEU A 54 -6.89 20.17 -13.62
N GLY A 55 -5.89 20.63 -14.37
CA GLY A 55 -5.88 22.03 -14.84
C GLY A 55 -5.92 23.00 -13.65
N GLU A 56 -6.98 23.79 -13.54
CA GLU A 56 -7.19 24.71 -12.41
C GLU A 56 -8.10 24.11 -11.30
N ASP A 57 -8.74 22.97 -11.53
CA ASP A 57 -9.64 22.38 -10.53
C ASP A 57 -8.87 21.52 -9.53
N GLY A 58 -8.99 21.84 -8.23
CA GLY A 58 -8.41 21.06 -7.16
C GLY A 58 -9.28 19.85 -6.78
N PHE A 59 -8.63 18.76 -6.39
CA PHE A 59 -9.33 17.66 -5.73
C PHE A 59 -9.58 17.97 -4.26
N GLU A 60 -10.73 17.55 -3.75
CA GLU A 60 -11.09 17.69 -2.35
C GLU A 60 -11.24 16.32 -1.69
N PHE A 61 -10.78 16.21 -0.44
CA PHE A 61 -10.98 15.02 0.38
C PHE A 61 -11.81 15.36 1.62
N THR A 62 -12.95 14.70 1.80
CA THR A 62 -13.92 14.99 2.89
C THR A 62 -13.92 13.95 4.00
N GLY A 63 -13.01 12.97 3.96
CA GLY A 63 -12.93 11.91 4.98
C GLY A 63 -12.48 12.44 6.35
N THR A 64 -13.04 11.85 7.40
CA THR A 64 -12.77 12.23 8.80
C THR A 64 -12.00 11.14 9.55
N GLY A 65 -11.25 11.54 10.59
CA GLY A 65 -10.53 10.60 11.45
C GLY A 65 -11.48 9.68 12.23
N LEU A 66 -12.67 10.18 12.60
CA LEU A 66 -13.67 9.39 13.31
C LEU A 66 -14.20 8.23 12.45
N GLU A 67 -14.46 8.47 11.16
CA GLU A 67 -14.86 7.40 10.22
C GLU A 67 -13.78 6.31 10.15
N MET A 68 -12.51 6.70 10.03
CA MET A 68 -11.39 5.74 10.00
C MET A 68 -11.28 4.95 11.31
N PHE A 69 -11.41 5.63 12.46
CA PHE A 69 -11.34 5.00 13.78
C PHE A 69 -12.46 3.98 13.99
N LEU A 70 -13.71 4.33 13.70
CA LEU A 70 -14.85 3.42 13.82
C LEU A 70 -14.73 2.23 12.86
N GLY A 71 -14.25 2.48 11.63
CA GLY A 71 -13.95 1.42 10.69
C GLY A 71 -12.89 0.44 11.21
N PHE A 72 -11.91 0.94 11.97
CA PHE A 72 -10.84 0.13 12.54
C PHE A 72 -11.32 -0.67 13.74
N LEU A 73 -12.12 -0.07 14.62
CA LEU A 73 -12.69 -0.80 15.75
C LEU A 73 -13.56 -1.97 15.27
N MET A 74 -14.45 -1.71 14.31
CA MET A 74 -15.25 -2.75 13.67
C MET A 74 -14.37 -3.83 13.03
N ALA A 75 -13.26 -3.43 12.43
CA ALA A 75 -12.33 -4.35 11.80
C ALA A 75 -11.58 -5.25 12.76
N VAL A 76 -11.11 -4.69 13.87
CA VAL A 76 -10.46 -5.46 14.95
C VAL A 76 -11.44 -6.48 15.51
N VAL A 77 -12.71 -6.10 15.73
CA VAL A 77 -13.75 -7.03 16.18
C VAL A 77 -13.96 -8.16 15.17
N VAL A 78 -14.15 -7.83 13.89
CA VAL A 78 -14.33 -8.83 12.82
C VAL A 78 -13.10 -9.73 12.69
N LEU A 79 -11.90 -9.16 12.74
CA LEU A 79 -10.63 -9.90 12.66
C LEU A 79 -10.46 -10.83 13.85
N ALA A 80 -10.73 -10.39 15.07
CA ALA A 80 -10.62 -11.20 16.27
C ALA A 80 -11.58 -12.40 16.22
N VAL A 81 -12.86 -12.15 15.85
CA VAL A 81 -13.85 -13.22 15.69
C VAL A 81 -13.44 -14.18 14.57
N TYR A 82 -12.99 -13.65 13.43
CA TYR A 82 -12.55 -14.47 12.29
C TYR A 82 -11.35 -15.35 12.66
N LEU A 83 -10.31 -14.78 13.26
CA LEU A 83 -9.12 -15.53 13.70
C LEU A 83 -9.46 -16.55 14.77
N ALA A 84 -10.36 -16.22 15.72
CA ALA A 84 -10.81 -17.19 16.71
C ALA A 84 -11.53 -18.39 16.07
N VAL A 85 -12.40 -18.15 15.09
CA VAL A 85 -13.09 -19.21 14.35
C VAL A 85 -12.11 -20.05 13.53
N VAL A 86 -11.21 -19.41 12.79
CA VAL A 86 -10.17 -20.10 12.01
C VAL A 86 -9.30 -20.93 12.93
N GLN A 87 -8.84 -20.38 14.04
CA GLN A 87 -8.01 -21.08 15.01
C GLN A 87 -8.76 -22.25 15.64
N LEU A 88 -10.07 -22.11 15.94
CA LEU A 88 -10.90 -23.20 16.44
C LEU A 88 -11.02 -24.35 15.42
N ILE A 89 -11.21 -24.02 14.13
CA ILE A 89 -11.27 -25.01 13.05
C ILE A 89 -9.91 -25.71 12.88
N LEU A 90 -8.82 -24.93 12.81
CA LEU A 90 -7.46 -25.48 12.70
C LEU A 90 -7.10 -26.33 13.90
N PHE A 91 -7.50 -25.91 15.10
CA PHE A 91 -7.38 -26.70 16.31
C PHE A 91 -8.16 -27.99 16.15
N ALA A 92 -9.48 -27.95 15.89
CA ALA A 92 -10.32 -29.14 15.73
C ALA A 92 -9.81 -30.16 14.69
N VAL A 93 -9.19 -29.69 13.61
CA VAL A 93 -8.58 -30.54 12.57
C VAL A 93 -7.15 -31.00 12.95
N GLY A 94 -6.44 -30.26 13.81
CA GLY A 94 -5.01 -30.41 14.08
C GLY A 94 -4.60 -30.72 15.54
N ILE A 95 -5.53 -31.10 16.43
CA ILE A 95 -5.33 -31.21 17.90
C ILE A 95 -4.08 -32.01 18.35
N ARG A 96 -3.51 -32.90 17.52
CA ARG A 96 -2.40 -33.77 17.95
C ARG A 96 -1.00 -33.33 17.53
N PHE A 97 -0.84 -32.47 16.53
CA PHE A 97 0.45 -32.30 15.85
C PHE A 97 1.12 -30.93 16.06
N VAL A 98 0.38 -29.95 16.59
CA VAL A 98 0.82 -28.55 16.60
C VAL A 98 1.71 -28.18 17.79
N PHE A 99 1.60 -28.88 18.93
CA PHE A 99 2.29 -28.50 20.17
C PHE A 99 3.39 -29.48 20.60
N ASP A 100 3.36 -30.72 20.10
CA ASP A 100 4.35 -31.75 20.42
C ASP A 100 4.50 -32.75 19.25
N PRO A 101 5.13 -32.33 18.13
CA PRO A 101 5.30 -33.21 16.97
C PRO A 101 6.30 -34.32 17.29
N GLN A 102 5.84 -35.56 17.32
CA GLN A 102 6.64 -36.74 17.68
C GLN A 102 7.34 -37.36 16.47
N ASN A 103 6.88 -37.05 15.25
CA ASN A 103 7.40 -37.60 13.99
C ASN A 103 7.60 -36.51 12.92
N GLU A 104 8.44 -36.79 11.91
CA GLU A 104 8.73 -35.86 10.80
C GLU A 104 7.46 -35.41 10.04
N MET A 105 6.49 -36.31 9.85
CA MET A 105 5.20 -35.98 9.21
C MET A 105 4.40 -34.95 10.02
N GLU A 106 4.50 -34.99 11.35
CA GLU A 106 3.79 -34.07 12.25
C GLU A 106 4.43 -32.68 12.24
N GLN A 107 5.76 -32.60 12.10
CA GLN A 107 6.47 -31.33 11.90
C GLN A 107 6.08 -30.66 10.57
N ILE A 108 5.95 -31.44 9.50
CA ILE A 108 5.47 -30.93 8.19
C ILE A 108 4.03 -30.43 8.32
N ALA A 109 3.15 -31.20 8.98
CA ALA A 109 1.77 -30.80 9.22
C ALA A 109 1.67 -29.50 10.06
N GLN A 110 2.49 -29.37 11.11
CA GLN A 110 2.59 -28.15 11.92
C GLN A 110 3.00 -26.94 11.06
N GLY A 111 4.03 -27.10 10.21
CA GLY A 111 4.47 -26.04 9.29
C GLY A 111 3.36 -25.62 8.32
N ILE A 112 2.60 -26.58 7.77
CA ILE A 112 1.43 -26.32 6.91
C ILE A 112 0.34 -25.58 7.70
N SER A 113 0.03 -25.99 8.94
CA SER A 113 -0.96 -25.32 9.79
C SER A 113 -0.58 -23.86 10.09
N ILE A 114 0.70 -23.59 10.38
CA ILE A 114 1.19 -22.21 10.57
C ILE A 114 1.05 -21.41 9.27
N ALA A 115 1.48 -21.96 8.14
CA ALA A 115 1.36 -21.31 6.84
C ALA A 115 -0.11 -21.01 6.47
N LEU A 116 -1.01 -21.96 6.74
CA LEU A 116 -2.46 -21.80 6.54
C LEU A 116 -3.05 -20.71 7.44
N SER A 117 -2.55 -20.55 8.66
CA SER A 117 -2.98 -19.48 9.58
C SER A 117 -2.65 -18.09 9.02
N PHE A 118 -1.49 -17.91 8.38
CA PHE A 118 -1.15 -16.66 7.69
C PHE A 118 -1.99 -16.47 6.41
N LEU A 119 -2.20 -17.52 5.62
CA LEU A 119 -3.06 -17.50 4.44
C LEU A 119 -4.51 -17.14 4.78
N ALA A 120 -5.00 -17.50 5.97
CA ALA A 120 -6.35 -17.20 6.43
C ALA A 120 -6.62 -15.69 6.55
N VAL A 121 -5.60 -14.84 6.69
CA VAL A 121 -5.80 -13.38 6.74
C VAL A 121 -6.08 -12.80 5.34
N LEU A 122 -5.66 -13.48 4.26
CA LEU A 122 -5.76 -12.96 2.88
C LEU A 122 -7.18 -12.61 2.39
N PRO A 123 -8.22 -13.42 2.65
CA PRO A 123 -9.59 -13.04 2.34
C PRO A 123 -9.96 -11.68 2.95
N LEU A 124 -9.60 -11.45 4.22
CA LEU A 124 -9.85 -10.19 4.89
C LEU A 124 -9.03 -9.05 4.29
N THR A 125 -7.76 -9.26 3.92
CA THR A 125 -6.95 -8.21 3.28
C THR A 125 -7.53 -7.76 1.93
N LEU A 126 -8.01 -8.70 1.11
CA LEU A 126 -8.62 -8.39 -0.18
C LEU A 126 -9.96 -7.66 0.00
N PHE A 127 -10.78 -8.13 0.93
CA PHE A 127 -12.05 -7.47 1.26
C PHE A 127 -11.81 -6.03 1.75
N ALA A 128 -10.82 -5.84 2.63
CA ALA A 128 -10.44 -4.55 3.17
C ALA A 128 -9.87 -3.60 2.12
N ALA A 129 -9.01 -4.10 1.22
CA ALA A 129 -8.45 -3.31 0.12
C ALA A 129 -9.56 -2.72 -0.78
N TYR A 130 -10.60 -3.51 -1.08
CA TYR A 130 -11.76 -3.02 -1.82
C TYR A 130 -12.51 -1.92 -1.06
N ARG A 131 -12.82 -2.13 0.23
CA ARG A 131 -13.52 -1.12 1.04
C ARG A 131 -12.71 0.17 1.21
N ALA A 132 -11.38 0.06 1.35
CA ALA A 132 -10.50 1.22 1.46
C ALA A 132 -10.51 2.08 0.19
N ARG A 133 -10.44 1.45 -1.00
CA ARG A 133 -10.57 2.16 -2.28
C ARG A 133 -11.94 2.81 -2.40
N ARG A 134 -13.02 2.08 -2.06
CA ARG A 134 -14.39 2.60 -2.08
C ARG A 134 -14.55 3.82 -1.17
N TYR A 135 -14.06 3.78 0.06
CA TYR A 135 -14.09 4.92 0.98
C TYR A 135 -13.30 6.11 0.44
N LYS A 136 -12.07 5.89 -0.05
CA LYS A 136 -11.24 6.95 -0.63
C LYS A 136 -11.94 7.66 -1.78
N LEU A 137 -12.59 6.91 -2.67
CA LEU A 137 -13.39 7.46 -3.77
C LEU A 137 -14.62 8.21 -3.25
N ALA A 138 -15.40 7.62 -2.34
CA ALA A 138 -16.60 8.23 -1.76
C ALA A 138 -16.34 9.55 -1.01
N ARG A 139 -15.09 9.77 -0.58
CA ARG A 139 -14.63 11.01 0.07
C ARG A 139 -13.80 11.90 -0.84
N THR A 140 -13.61 11.53 -2.10
CA THR A 140 -12.94 12.36 -3.11
C THR A 140 -13.97 13.12 -3.94
N ARG A 141 -13.74 14.41 -4.14
CA ARG A 141 -14.53 15.27 -5.03
C ARG A 141 -13.64 16.02 -6.00
N LEU A 142 -14.21 16.36 -7.14
CA LEU A 142 -13.64 17.26 -8.15
C LEU A 142 -14.78 18.15 -8.65
N ARG A 143 -14.59 19.48 -8.70
CA ARG A 143 -15.65 20.45 -9.03
C ARG A 143 -16.95 20.25 -8.21
N GLY A 144 -16.82 19.84 -6.95
CA GLY A 144 -17.97 19.52 -6.08
C GLY A 144 -18.68 18.18 -6.38
N ILE A 145 -18.38 17.52 -7.50
CA ILE A 145 -18.95 16.21 -7.87
C ILE A 145 -18.12 15.11 -7.20
N ARG A 146 -18.80 14.15 -6.56
CA ARG A 146 -18.12 13.06 -5.84
C ARG A 146 -17.80 11.88 -6.76
N PHE A 147 -16.70 11.19 -6.44
CA PHE A 147 -16.48 9.84 -6.92
C PHE A 147 -17.26 8.86 -6.04
N THR A 148 -17.71 7.75 -6.62
CA THR A 148 -18.32 6.64 -5.87
C THR A 148 -17.82 5.31 -6.41
N MET A 149 -18.02 4.27 -5.62
CA MET A 149 -17.72 2.90 -6.03
C MET A 149 -18.77 1.95 -5.47
N GLU A 150 -19.26 1.03 -6.29
CA GLU A 150 -20.30 0.07 -5.91
C GLU A 150 -19.83 -0.86 -4.77
N SER A 151 -20.77 -1.30 -3.92
CA SER A 151 -20.48 -2.30 -2.88
C SER A 151 -20.31 -3.68 -3.51
N ALA A 152 -19.08 -4.19 -3.55
CA ALA A 152 -18.80 -5.53 -4.08
C ALA A 152 -17.55 -6.18 -3.44
N ALA A 153 -17.27 -5.86 -2.17
CA ALA A 153 -16.06 -6.31 -1.48
C ALA A 153 -15.92 -7.85 -1.43
N GLY A 154 -17.01 -8.59 -1.16
CA GLY A 154 -17.01 -10.05 -1.19
C GLY A 154 -16.74 -10.61 -2.60
N GLY A 155 -17.30 -9.97 -3.64
CA GLY A 155 -17.05 -10.34 -5.03
C GLY A 155 -15.62 -10.06 -5.49
N TYR A 156 -14.97 -9.03 -4.94
CA TYR A 156 -13.55 -8.76 -5.16
C TYR A 156 -12.66 -9.77 -4.44
N MET A 157 -12.97 -10.05 -3.17
CA MET A 157 -12.26 -11.03 -2.35
C MET A 157 -12.23 -12.41 -3.01
N LEU A 158 -13.39 -12.96 -3.39
CA LEU A 158 -13.46 -14.29 -4.00
C LEU A 158 -12.67 -14.37 -5.31
N ARG A 159 -12.78 -13.36 -6.18
CA ARG A 159 -11.98 -13.28 -7.41
C ARG A 159 -10.49 -13.18 -7.11
N GLY A 160 -10.11 -12.40 -6.11
CA GLY A 160 -8.72 -12.26 -5.68
C GLY A 160 -8.13 -13.58 -5.21
N LEU A 161 -8.86 -14.36 -4.42
CA LEU A 161 -8.43 -15.70 -3.98
C LEU A 161 -8.28 -16.66 -5.17
N VAL A 162 -9.23 -16.67 -6.11
CA VAL A 162 -9.15 -17.49 -7.31
C VAL A 162 -7.94 -17.12 -8.16
N TYR A 163 -7.73 -15.84 -8.45
CA TYR A 163 -6.58 -15.41 -9.25
C TYR A 163 -5.25 -15.57 -8.51
N LEU A 164 -5.24 -15.47 -7.18
CA LEU A 164 -4.07 -15.78 -6.37
C LEU A 164 -3.73 -17.27 -6.47
N ALA A 165 -4.71 -18.17 -6.33
CA ALA A 165 -4.52 -19.60 -6.50
C ALA A 165 -3.97 -19.93 -7.90
N LEU A 166 -4.55 -19.34 -8.96
CA LEU A 166 -4.04 -19.48 -10.33
C LEU A 166 -2.60 -18.96 -10.47
N THR A 167 -2.27 -17.86 -9.80
CA THR A 167 -0.91 -17.29 -9.80
C THR A 167 0.07 -18.23 -9.09
N VAL A 168 -0.29 -18.81 -7.94
CA VAL A 168 0.54 -19.77 -7.21
C VAL A 168 0.75 -21.05 -8.03
N VAL A 169 -0.31 -21.64 -8.56
CA VAL A 169 -0.24 -22.87 -9.38
C VAL A 169 0.60 -22.66 -10.65
N SER A 170 0.54 -21.47 -11.25
CA SER A 170 1.36 -21.12 -12.42
C SER A 170 2.76 -20.60 -12.07
N LEU A 171 3.23 -20.74 -10.82
CA LEU A 171 4.52 -20.24 -10.34
C LEU A 171 4.74 -18.74 -10.64
N GLY A 172 3.67 -17.96 -10.59
CA GLY A 172 3.66 -16.53 -10.83
C GLY A 172 3.46 -16.12 -12.30
N LEU A 173 3.40 -17.04 -13.26
CA LEU A 173 3.24 -16.71 -14.69
C LEU A 173 1.93 -15.95 -14.98
N LEU A 174 0.86 -16.21 -14.22
CA LEU A 174 -0.45 -15.56 -14.35
C LEU A 174 -0.62 -14.32 -13.45
N TRP A 175 0.45 -13.81 -12.84
CA TRP A 175 0.38 -12.55 -12.07
C TRP A 175 -0.20 -11.37 -12.89
N PRO A 176 0.14 -11.18 -14.18
CA PRO A 176 -0.45 -10.12 -15.00
C PRO A 176 -1.97 -10.27 -15.20
N LEU A 177 -2.46 -11.51 -15.31
CA LEU A 177 -3.91 -11.79 -15.40
C LEU A 177 -4.61 -11.33 -14.12
N MET A 178 -4.08 -11.69 -12.95
CA MET A 178 -4.61 -11.26 -11.65
C MET A 178 -4.63 -9.73 -11.55
N THR A 179 -3.50 -9.08 -11.89
CA THR A 179 -3.36 -7.62 -11.84
C THR A 179 -4.41 -6.91 -12.69
N TYR A 180 -4.57 -7.34 -13.95
CA TYR A 180 -5.55 -6.76 -14.87
C TYR A 180 -6.99 -6.98 -14.38
N ARG A 181 -7.36 -8.21 -14.01
CA ARG A 181 -8.74 -8.57 -13.67
C ARG A 181 -9.22 -7.91 -12.38
N LEU A 182 -8.35 -7.79 -11.38
CA LEU A 182 -8.67 -7.09 -10.14
C LEU A 182 -8.77 -5.58 -10.34
N GLU A 183 -7.89 -4.98 -11.14
CA GLU A 183 -8.00 -3.54 -11.48
C GLU A 183 -9.25 -3.25 -12.32
N ALA A 184 -9.56 -4.10 -13.31
CA ALA A 184 -10.77 -3.99 -14.11
C ALA A 184 -12.02 -4.08 -13.22
N PHE A 185 -12.07 -5.04 -12.29
CA PHE A 185 -13.19 -5.19 -11.38
C PHE A 185 -13.48 -3.94 -10.54
N MET A 186 -12.41 -3.28 -10.05
CA MET A 186 -12.51 -2.05 -9.28
C MET A 186 -12.91 -0.86 -10.18
N THR A 187 -12.27 -0.73 -11.34
CA THR A 187 -12.48 0.38 -12.28
C THR A 187 -13.89 0.38 -12.83
N GLU A 188 -14.39 -0.78 -13.28
CA GLU A 188 -15.75 -0.93 -13.81
C GLU A 188 -16.85 -0.66 -12.78
N ARG A 189 -16.51 -0.56 -11.50
CA ARG A 189 -17.45 -0.23 -10.41
C ARG A 189 -17.25 1.18 -9.88
N THR A 190 -16.31 1.93 -10.46
CA THR A 190 -16.04 3.32 -10.09
C THR A 190 -16.89 4.25 -10.95
N TRP A 191 -17.40 5.30 -10.32
CA TRP A 191 -18.22 6.33 -10.94
C TRP A 191 -17.69 7.71 -10.56
N TYR A 192 -17.85 8.68 -11.46
CA TYR A 192 -17.71 10.10 -11.17
C TYR A 192 -19.04 10.76 -11.48
N GLY A 193 -19.75 11.22 -10.45
CA GLY A 193 -21.14 11.65 -10.61
C GLY A 193 -22.02 10.52 -11.16
N ASP A 194 -22.59 10.74 -12.34
CA ASP A 194 -23.41 9.80 -13.12
C ASP A 194 -22.65 9.08 -14.23
N ALA A 195 -21.35 9.36 -14.42
CA ALA A 195 -20.53 8.73 -15.45
C ALA A 195 -19.72 7.56 -14.89
N ARG A 196 -19.79 6.40 -15.55
CA ARG A 196 -19.11 5.17 -15.13
C ARG A 196 -17.72 5.07 -15.75
N PHE A 197 -16.75 4.55 -15.00
CA PHE A 197 -15.45 4.15 -15.55
C PHE A 197 -15.50 2.73 -16.13
N ARG A 198 -14.71 2.49 -17.18
CA ARG A 198 -14.48 1.19 -17.80
C ARG A 198 -12.98 0.95 -17.96
N GLN A 199 -12.57 -0.30 -17.79
CA GLN A 199 -11.20 -0.73 -18.06
C GLN A 199 -11.15 -1.37 -19.45
N GLY A 200 -10.53 -0.66 -20.38
CA GLY A 200 -10.17 -1.20 -21.69
C GLY A 200 -8.85 -1.97 -21.65
N GLY A 201 -8.41 -2.37 -22.85
CA GLY A 201 -7.18 -3.12 -23.06
C GLY A 201 -7.36 -4.64 -22.90
N ARG A 202 -6.24 -5.35 -22.81
CA ARG A 202 -6.19 -6.80 -22.57
C ARG A 202 -5.14 -7.14 -21.52
N TRP A 203 -5.36 -8.20 -20.76
CA TRP A 203 -4.42 -8.61 -19.71
C TRP A 203 -3.03 -9.00 -20.25
N THR A 204 -2.96 -9.55 -21.47
CA THR A 204 -1.70 -9.92 -22.13
C THR A 204 -0.81 -8.72 -22.44
N GLY A 205 -1.37 -7.51 -22.54
CA GLY A 205 -0.61 -6.28 -22.74
C GLY A 205 0.29 -5.90 -21.55
N LEU A 206 0.16 -6.59 -20.41
CA LEU A 206 1.04 -6.42 -19.26
C LEU A 206 2.32 -7.27 -19.34
N TYR A 207 2.42 -8.26 -20.23
CA TYR A 207 3.61 -9.11 -20.34
C TYR A 207 4.90 -8.38 -20.75
N PRO A 208 4.87 -7.37 -21.64
CA PRO A 208 6.06 -6.55 -21.90
C PRO A 208 6.60 -5.85 -20.65
N ALA A 209 5.74 -5.49 -19.71
CA ALA A 209 6.15 -4.97 -18.41
C ALA A 209 6.67 -6.07 -17.48
N TYR A 210 6.09 -7.27 -17.55
CA TYR A 210 6.42 -8.41 -16.70
C TYR A 210 7.68 -9.19 -17.14
N GLY A 211 8.18 -8.96 -18.36
CA GLY A 211 9.32 -9.69 -18.91
C GLY A 211 10.59 -9.68 -18.04
N HIS A 212 10.85 -8.59 -17.31
CA HIS A 212 12.00 -8.53 -16.38
C HIS A 212 11.82 -9.42 -15.15
N VAL A 213 10.58 -9.57 -14.66
CA VAL A 213 10.27 -10.53 -13.58
C VAL A 213 10.48 -11.95 -14.07
N LEU A 214 10.00 -12.26 -15.28
CA LEU A 214 10.22 -13.56 -15.91
C LEU A 214 11.71 -13.87 -16.12
N ALA A 215 12.52 -12.88 -16.51
CA ALA A 215 13.96 -13.04 -16.60
C ALA A 215 14.60 -13.34 -15.24
N GLY A 216 14.18 -12.65 -14.18
CA GLY A 216 14.62 -12.94 -12.81
C GLY A 216 14.25 -14.36 -12.36
N MET A 217 13.02 -14.80 -12.65
CA MET A 217 12.56 -16.17 -12.42
C MET A 217 13.40 -17.19 -13.21
N GLY A 218 13.73 -16.88 -14.47
CA GLY A 218 14.60 -17.70 -15.30
C GLY A 218 16.00 -17.89 -14.71
N PHE A 219 16.62 -16.81 -14.22
CA PHE A 219 17.89 -16.91 -13.49
C PHE A 219 17.77 -17.74 -12.21
N GLY A 220 16.67 -17.62 -11.47
CA GLY A 220 16.39 -18.46 -10.30
C GLY A 220 16.28 -19.95 -10.67
N LEU A 221 15.60 -20.27 -11.78
CA LEU A 221 15.51 -21.65 -12.27
C LEU A 221 16.89 -22.19 -12.67
N LEU A 222 17.67 -21.39 -13.40
CA LEU A 222 19.05 -21.76 -13.77
C LEU A 222 19.95 -21.95 -12.54
N ALA A 223 19.76 -21.15 -11.49
CA ALA A 223 20.46 -21.31 -10.23
C ALA A 223 20.18 -22.68 -9.58
N VAL A 224 18.91 -23.10 -9.56
CA VAL A 224 18.51 -24.42 -9.06
C VAL A 224 19.16 -25.53 -9.88
N VAL A 225 19.10 -25.45 -11.21
CA VAL A 225 19.72 -26.43 -12.12
C VAL A 225 21.24 -26.52 -11.89
N ALA A 226 21.92 -25.38 -11.79
CA ALA A 226 23.36 -25.32 -11.53
C ALA A 226 23.73 -25.93 -10.15
N GLY A 227 22.89 -25.71 -9.14
CA GLY A 227 23.07 -26.26 -7.79
C GLY A 227 22.94 -27.79 -7.79
N LEU A 228 21.88 -28.32 -8.42
CA LEU A 228 21.68 -29.76 -8.59
C LEU A 228 22.76 -30.42 -9.45
N GLY A 229 23.33 -29.68 -10.41
CA GLY A 229 24.45 -30.12 -11.25
C GLY A 229 25.84 -30.08 -10.58
N GLY A 230 25.93 -29.78 -9.28
CA GLY A 230 27.19 -29.81 -8.53
C GLY A 230 28.05 -28.55 -8.66
N SER A 231 27.47 -27.43 -9.10
CA SER A 231 28.18 -26.15 -9.27
C SER A 231 27.65 -25.05 -8.31
N PRO A 232 27.88 -25.16 -6.99
CA PRO A 232 27.29 -24.26 -6.00
C PRO A 232 27.70 -22.79 -6.17
N GLY A 233 28.91 -22.52 -6.66
CA GLY A 233 29.36 -21.14 -6.95
C GLY A 233 28.56 -20.47 -8.07
N ILE A 234 28.29 -21.20 -9.15
CA ILE A 234 27.47 -20.70 -10.27
C ILE A 234 26.02 -20.53 -9.82
N ALA A 235 25.50 -21.49 -9.05
CA ALA A 235 24.16 -21.41 -8.45
C ALA A 235 23.99 -20.15 -7.59
N GLY A 236 24.95 -19.87 -6.69
CA GLY A 236 24.92 -18.68 -5.85
C GLY A 236 24.94 -17.38 -6.65
N LEU A 237 25.79 -17.30 -7.68
CA LEU A 237 25.85 -16.13 -8.57
C LEU A 237 24.54 -15.91 -9.32
N LEU A 238 23.98 -16.97 -9.93
CA LEU A 238 22.71 -16.90 -10.66
C LEU A 238 21.54 -16.53 -9.75
N ALA A 239 21.50 -17.06 -8.52
CA ALA A 239 20.49 -16.71 -7.53
C ALA A 239 20.59 -15.23 -7.12
N ALA A 240 21.79 -14.72 -6.89
CA ALA A 240 22.00 -13.30 -6.54
C ALA A 240 21.60 -12.37 -7.69
N VAL A 241 22.06 -12.66 -8.92
CA VAL A 241 21.69 -11.90 -10.12
C VAL A 241 20.19 -11.98 -10.37
N GLY A 242 19.60 -13.18 -10.29
CA GLY A 242 18.16 -13.40 -10.46
C GLY A 242 17.31 -12.67 -9.42
N GLY A 243 17.73 -12.68 -8.15
CA GLY A 243 17.05 -11.96 -7.07
C GLY A 243 17.08 -10.45 -7.27
N VAL A 244 18.25 -9.87 -7.56
CA VAL A 244 18.39 -8.43 -7.83
C VAL A 244 17.62 -8.03 -9.08
N TRP A 245 17.76 -8.78 -10.18
CA TRP A 245 17.06 -8.48 -11.43
C TRP A 245 15.54 -8.67 -11.31
N GLY A 246 15.09 -9.67 -10.55
CA GLY A 246 13.69 -9.88 -10.22
C GLY A 246 13.10 -8.70 -9.44
N MET A 247 13.83 -8.17 -8.46
CA MET A 247 13.43 -6.99 -7.69
C MET A 247 13.32 -5.73 -8.58
N VAL A 248 14.32 -5.49 -9.42
CA VAL A 248 14.27 -4.43 -10.44
C VAL A 248 13.07 -4.65 -11.38
N GLY A 249 12.86 -5.88 -11.83
CA GLY A 249 11.75 -6.28 -12.66
C GLY A 249 10.39 -6.01 -12.03
N LEU A 250 10.23 -6.24 -10.73
CA LEU A 250 9.01 -5.93 -9.99
C LEU A 250 8.73 -4.43 -9.94
N ILE A 251 9.74 -3.59 -9.75
CA ILE A 251 9.59 -2.13 -9.78
C ILE A 251 9.20 -1.67 -11.18
N LEU A 252 9.91 -2.14 -12.22
CA LEU A 252 9.59 -1.84 -13.61
C LEU A 252 8.17 -2.28 -13.98
N TYR A 253 7.78 -3.47 -13.54
CA TYR A 253 6.44 -4.01 -13.74
C TYR A 253 5.39 -3.11 -13.09
N ARG A 254 5.54 -2.73 -11.82
CA ARG A 254 4.56 -1.85 -11.13
C ARG A 254 4.36 -0.51 -11.84
N VAL A 255 5.46 0.14 -12.26
CA VAL A 255 5.39 1.45 -12.94
C VAL A 255 4.76 1.33 -14.32
N ARG A 256 5.19 0.35 -15.12
CA ARG A 256 4.65 0.15 -16.49
C ARG A 256 3.23 -0.40 -16.47
N ALA A 257 2.87 -1.24 -15.49
CA ALA A 257 1.52 -1.72 -15.31
C ALA A 257 0.57 -0.57 -14.94
N PHE A 258 0.98 0.35 -14.06
CA PHE A 258 0.23 1.58 -13.82
C PHE A 258 0.03 2.38 -15.12
N ALA A 259 1.10 2.60 -15.88
CA ALA A 259 1.05 3.34 -17.14
C ALA A 259 0.05 2.72 -18.13
N TYR A 260 0.14 1.40 -18.33
CA TYR A 260 -0.74 0.64 -19.19
C TYR A 260 -2.19 0.65 -18.70
N LEU A 261 -2.43 0.29 -17.45
CA LEU A 261 -3.78 0.18 -16.88
C LEU A 261 -4.48 1.54 -16.86
N MET A 262 -3.78 2.60 -16.45
CA MET A 262 -4.34 3.96 -16.47
C MET A 262 -4.62 4.43 -17.89
N SER A 263 -3.71 4.19 -18.84
CA SER A 263 -3.91 4.65 -20.23
C SER A 263 -5.05 3.95 -20.96
N HIS A 264 -5.54 2.83 -20.43
CA HIS A 264 -6.70 2.10 -20.93
C HIS A 264 -7.95 2.30 -20.06
N LYS A 265 -7.96 3.26 -19.13
CA LYS A 265 -9.18 3.66 -18.44
C LYS A 265 -9.94 4.65 -19.29
N GLU A 266 -11.24 4.45 -19.39
CA GLU A 266 -12.16 5.35 -20.04
C GLU A 266 -13.33 5.61 -19.11
N MET A 267 -13.99 6.75 -19.27
CA MET A 267 -15.22 7.10 -18.59
C MET A 267 -16.30 7.33 -19.64
N ASP A 268 -17.54 7.00 -19.29
CA ASP A 268 -18.72 7.31 -20.11
C ASP A 268 -18.67 8.76 -20.61
N GLY A 269 -19.01 8.94 -21.89
CA GLY A 269 -18.88 10.24 -22.58
C GLY A 269 -17.56 10.45 -23.32
N GLY A 270 -16.59 9.54 -23.19
CA GLY A 270 -15.34 9.55 -23.99
C GLY A 270 -14.15 10.23 -23.31
N LEU A 271 -14.20 10.41 -21.99
CA LEU A 271 -13.05 10.88 -21.23
C LEU A 271 -12.07 9.72 -21.03
N GLY A 272 -10.79 9.96 -21.33
CA GLY A 272 -9.73 8.97 -21.24
C GLY A 272 -8.54 9.48 -20.43
N PHE A 273 -7.57 8.61 -20.23
CA PHE A 273 -6.33 8.96 -19.55
C PHE A 273 -5.14 8.52 -20.40
N ARG A 274 -4.03 9.25 -20.31
CA ARG A 274 -2.70 8.83 -20.73
C ARG A 274 -1.77 8.96 -19.54
N ALA A 275 -1.04 7.89 -19.24
CA ALA A 275 -0.06 7.86 -18.15
C ALA A 275 1.30 7.42 -18.69
N ALA A 276 2.34 8.22 -18.46
CA ALA A 276 3.71 7.92 -18.91
C ALA A 276 4.76 8.07 -17.79
N PRO A 277 4.58 7.42 -16.61
CA PRO A 277 5.56 7.48 -15.54
C PRO A 277 6.87 6.80 -15.96
N ARG A 278 7.99 7.44 -15.61
CA ARG A 278 9.33 6.91 -15.84
C ARG A 278 9.81 6.09 -14.65
N ALA A 279 10.12 4.81 -14.87
CA ALA A 279 10.56 3.93 -13.78
C ALA A 279 11.93 4.33 -13.22
N GLY A 280 12.86 4.80 -14.06
CA GLY A 280 14.16 5.31 -13.61
C GLY A 280 14.02 6.49 -12.65
N THR A 281 13.04 7.37 -12.87
CA THR A 281 12.73 8.47 -11.94
C THR A 281 12.21 7.95 -10.60
N VAL A 282 11.33 6.95 -10.59
CA VAL A 282 10.82 6.34 -9.33
C VAL A 282 11.95 5.71 -8.53
N VAL A 283 12.83 4.93 -9.18
CA VAL A 283 14.01 4.32 -8.54
C VAL A 283 14.94 5.39 -7.98
N TRP A 284 15.25 6.42 -8.77
CA TRP A 284 16.10 7.52 -8.33
C TRP A 284 15.49 8.27 -7.14
N LEU A 285 14.20 8.60 -7.18
CA LEU A 285 13.49 9.27 -6.08
C LEU A 285 13.50 8.43 -4.80
N TYR A 286 13.32 7.12 -4.92
CA TYR A 286 13.39 6.21 -3.79
C TYR A 286 14.80 6.15 -3.18
N ILE A 287 15.84 5.93 -4.00
CA ILE A 287 17.24 5.87 -3.54
C ILE A 287 17.65 7.19 -2.88
N LYS A 288 17.40 8.32 -3.56
CA LYS A 288 17.66 9.66 -3.04
C LYS A 288 16.93 9.89 -1.72
N GLY A 289 15.64 9.52 -1.66
CA GLY A 289 14.82 9.66 -0.46
C GLY A 289 15.35 8.83 0.71
N VAL A 290 15.72 7.56 0.50
CA VAL A 290 16.31 6.70 1.54
C VAL A 290 17.62 7.27 2.05
N LEU A 291 18.49 7.80 1.19
CA LEU A 291 19.74 8.44 1.63
C LEU A 291 19.48 9.67 2.50
N ILE A 292 18.53 10.53 2.10
CA ILE A 292 18.15 11.72 2.88
C ILE A 292 17.53 11.32 4.22
N VAL A 293 16.60 10.36 4.20
CA VAL A 293 15.93 9.85 5.41
C VAL A 293 16.94 9.21 6.35
N GLY A 294 17.88 8.43 5.84
CA GLY A 294 18.95 7.81 6.65
C GLY A 294 19.86 8.86 7.29
N LEU A 295 20.28 9.88 6.54
CA LEU A 295 21.12 10.96 7.05
C LEU A 295 20.39 11.79 8.12
N LEU A 296 19.22 12.33 7.79
CA LEU A 296 18.45 13.19 8.70
C LEU A 296 17.91 12.41 9.90
N GLY A 297 17.49 11.16 9.69
CA GLY A 297 17.05 10.25 10.73
C GLY A 297 18.19 9.84 11.67
N GLY A 298 19.40 9.66 11.15
CA GLY A 298 20.61 9.43 11.96
C GLY A 298 20.95 10.63 12.85
N VAL A 299 20.91 11.85 12.30
CA VAL A 299 21.09 13.09 13.08
C VAL A 299 20.00 13.23 14.16
N ALA A 300 18.74 13.00 13.80
CA ALA A 300 17.63 13.04 14.74
C ALA A 300 17.76 11.97 15.84
N SER A 301 18.21 10.76 15.50
CA SER A 301 18.49 9.70 16.46
C SER A 301 19.53 10.14 17.48
N GLY A 302 20.67 10.70 17.03
CA GLY A 302 21.69 11.25 17.92
C GLY A 302 21.14 12.34 18.85
N ALA A 303 20.37 13.28 18.30
CA ALA A 303 19.78 14.37 19.09
C ALA A 303 18.75 13.87 20.13
N ILE A 304 17.97 12.84 19.80
CA ILE A 304 16.93 12.27 20.67
C ILE A 304 17.55 11.36 21.74
N PHE A 305 18.50 10.53 21.37
CA PHE A 305 19.05 9.50 22.26
C PHE A 305 20.27 9.95 23.07
N ALA A 306 21.00 11.00 22.68
CA ALA A 306 22.14 11.48 23.47
C ALA A 306 21.73 11.88 24.91
N PRO A 307 20.63 12.63 25.14
CA PRO A 307 20.16 12.92 26.50
C PRO A 307 19.75 11.66 27.27
N VAL A 308 19.06 10.73 26.61
CA VAL A 308 18.63 9.46 27.24
C VAL A 308 19.84 8.62 27.64
N GLY A 309 20.85 8.53 26.77
CA GLY A 309 22.10 7.84 27.04
C GLY A 309 22.89 8.47 28.18
N ALA A 310 22.90 9.81 28.27
CA ALA A 310 23.54 10.52 29.37
C ALA A 310 22.87 10.22 30.73
N VAL A 311 21.53 10.13 30.77
CA VAL A 311 20.78 9.73 31.98
C VAL A 311 20.97 8.25 32.30
N ALA A 312 21.08 7.39 31.29
CA ALA A 312 21.29 5.96 31.46
C ALA A 312 22.73 5.60 31.90
N ALA A 313 23.69 6.52 31.76
CA ALA A 313 25.06 6.29 32.19
C ALA A 313 25.13 6.11 33.72
N GLY A 314 25.59 4.94 34.18
CA GLY A 314 25.68 4.63 35.61
C GLY A 314 24.36 4.21 36.26
N ILE A 315 23.33 3.87 35.47
CA ILE A 315 22.01 3.48 35.98
C ILE A 315 22.01 2.14 36.74
N GLU A 316 23.08 1.34 36.62
CA GLU A 316 23.20 0.01 37.25
C GLU A 316 23.02 0.07 38.78
N THR A 317 23.57 1.11 39.41
CA THR A 317 23.50 1.36 40.86
C THR A 317 22.28 2.18 41.28
N ALA A 318 21.45 2.63 40.33
CA ALA A 318 20.26 3.41 40.62
C ALA A 318 19.13 2.53 41.20
N SER A 319 18.16 3.18 41.85
CA SER A 319 16.96 2.49 42.32
C SER A 319 16.14 1.93 41.16
N ASP A 320 15.33 0.90 41.44
CA ASP A 320 14.46 0.28 40.42
C ASP A 320 13.45 1.28 39.82
N LEU A 321 13.02 2.28 40.61
CA LEU A 321 12.18 3.36 40.11
C LEU A 321 12.89 4.18 39.02
N VAL A 322 14.14 4.58 39.25
CA VAL A 322 14.93 5.36 38.26
C VAL A 322 15.23 4.54 37.01
N LYS A 323 15.48 3.22 37.17
CA LYS A 323 15.62 2.28 36.05
C LYS A 323 14.35 2.22 35.21
N LEU A 324 13.18 2.13 35.84
CA LEU A 324 11.89 2.13 35.16
C LEU A 324 11.62 3.45 34.43
N GLU A 325 11.84 4.59 35.08
CA GLU A 325 11.65 5.92 34.48
C GLU A 325 12.54 6.12 33.24
N THR A 326 13.81 5.71 33.32
CA THR A 326 14.74 5.81 32.18
C THR A 326 14.34 4.86 31.05
N ALA A 327 13.84 3.66 31.37
CA ALA A 327 13.30 2.75 30.37
C ALA A 327 12.08 3.35 29.66
N VAL A 328 11.15 3.97 30.41
CA VAL A 328 9.98 4.67 29.84
C VAL A 328 10.43 5.83 28.95
N LEU A 329 11.43 6.60 29.37
CA LEU A 329 12.02 7.67 28.57
C LEU A 329 12.63 7.12 27.27
N GLY A 330 13.34 5.99 27.34
CA GLY A 330 13.90 5.31 26.18
C GLY A 330 12.83 4.84 25.19
N VAL A 331 11.72 4.28 25.69
CA VAL A 331 10.56 3.91 24.84
C VAL A 331 9.95 5.15 24.19
N ALA A 332 9.74 6.24 24.94
CA ALA A 332 9.21 7.48 24.39
C ALA A 332 10.13 8.09 23.32
N ALA A 333 11.45 8.09 23.56
CA ALA A 333 12.47 8.51 22.61
C ALA A 333 12.46 7.66 21.32
N TYR A 334 12.32 6.35 21.45
CA TYR A 334 12.20 5.44 20.31
C TYR A 334 10.92 5.71 19.50
N LEU A 335 9.78 5.88 20.15
CA LEU A 335 8.52 6.21 19.48
C LEU A 335 8.59 7.58 18.78
N LEU A 336 9.24 8.57 19.39
CA LEU A 336 9.51 9.86 18.77
C LEU A 336 10.40 9.72 17.53
N LEU A 337 11.45 8.91 17.61
CA LEU A 337 12.32 8.62 16.47
C LEU A 337 11.53 7.97 15.31
N LEU A 338 10.63 7.03 15.61
CA LEU A 338 9.74 6.45 14.60
C LEU A 338 8.84 7.50 13.94
N ALA A 339 8.29 8.44 14.72
CA ALA A 339 7.51 9.55 14.19
C ALA A 339 8.33 10.45 13.24
N VAL A 340 9.60 10.71 13.58
CA VAL A 340 10.53 11.46 12.73
C VAL A 340 10.81 10.70 11.43
N PHE A 341 11.15 9.41 11.49
CA PHE A 341 11.36 8.60 10.29
C PHE A 341 10.11 8.50 9.41
N GLY A 342 8.92 8.41 10.01
CA GLY A 342 7.64 8.46 9.29
C GLY A 342 7.43 9.78 8.55
N ALA A 343 7.69 10.91 9.22
CA ALA A 343 7.58 12.24 8.61
C ALA A 343 8.61 12.43 7.48
N LEU A 344 9.86 12.04 7.69
CA LEU A 344 10.91 12.10 6.67
C LEU A 344 10.57 11.22 5.46
N SER A 345 10.12 9.98 5.69
CA SER A 345 9.77 9.05 4.61
C SER A 345 8.59 9.58 3.77
N LEU A 346 7.57 10.13 4.42
CA LEU A 346 6.43 10.76 3.74
C LEU A 346 6.88 11.91 2.82
N VAL A 347 7.78 12.76 3.29
CA VAL A 347 8.21 13.98 2.58
C VAL A 347 9.25 13.69 1.50
N PHE A 348 10.21 12.82 1.76
CA PHE A 348 11.36 12.63 0.88
C PHE A 348 11.27 11.40 -0.02
N ILE A 349 10.41 10.43 0.31
CA ILE A 349 10.20 9.23 -0.53
C ILE A 349 8.81 9.30 -1.16
N SER A 350 7.77 9.39 -0.33
CA SER A 350 6.43 9.16 -0.81
C SER A 350 5.83 10.32 -1.60
N GLN A 351 5.97 11.54 -1.10
CA GLN A 351 5.46 12.74 -1.77
C GLN A 351 6.09 12.92 -3.17
N PRO A 352 7.41 12.79 -3.38
CA PRO A 352 8.01 12.93 -4.72
C PRO A 352 7.59 11.81 -5.66
N ILE A 353 7.47 10.57 -5.18
CA ILE A 353 6.98 9.45 -5.99
C ILE A 353 5.53 9.71 -6.40
N LEU A 354 4.67 10.13 -5.46
CA LEU A 354 3.29 10.51 -5.75
C LEU A 354 3.22 11.64 -6.78
N ALA A 355 4.02 12.70 -6.60
CA ALA A 355 4.10 13.83 -7.54
C ALA A 355 4.42 13.34 -8.95
N HIS A 356 5.44 12.49 -9.09
CA HIS A 356 5.82 11.92 -10.39
C HIS A 356 4.70 11.09 -11.03
N PHE A 357 3.99 10.26 -10.26
CA PHE A 357 2.86 9.51 -10.79
C PHE A 357 1.72 10.44 -11.22
N VAL A 358 1.38 11.44 -10.41
CA VAL A 358 0.32 12.42 -10.71
C VAL A 358 0.67 13.25 -11.95
N ASP A 359 1.88 13.82 -12.00
CA ASP A 359 2.36 14.68 -13.09
C ASP A 359 2.52 13.93 -14.41
N SER A 360 2.61 12.59 -14.35
CA SER A 360 2.67 11.73 -15.53
C SER A 360 1.31 11.47 -16.19
N VAL A 361 0.20 11.91 -15.56
CA VAL A 361 -1.17 11.67 -16.04
C VAL A 361 -1.69 12.89 -16.82
N THR A 362 -2.20 12.63 -18.01
CA THR A 362 -2.97 13.57 -18.83
C THR A 362 -4.36 13.01 -19.04
N VAL A 363 -5.39 13.82 -18.80
CA VAL A 363 -6.79 13.49 -19.04
C VAL A 363 -7.17 14.02 -20.42
N THR A 364 -7.83 13.19 -21.23
CA THR A 364 -8.30 13.53 -22.58
C THR A 364 -9.83 13.59 -22.58
N GLY A 365 -10.42 14.40 -23.46
CA GLY A 365 -11.88 14.53 -23.56
C GLY A 365 -12.50 15.25 -22.35
N VAL A 366 -11.79 16.23 -21.78
CA VAL A 366 -12.21 16.89 -20.54
C VAL A 366 -13.52 17.66 -20.63
N GLN A 367 -14.01 17.97 -21.84
CA GLN A 367 -15.32 18.60 -22.05
C GLN A 367 -16.48 17.75 -21.51
N VAL A 368 -16.26 16.45 -21.33
CA VAL A 368 -17.24 15.55 -20.69
C VAL A 368 -17.49 15.95 -19.25
N LEU A 369 -16.49 16.48 -18.53
CA LEU A 369 -16.61 16.86 -17.12
C LEU A 369 -17.66 17.95 -16.87
N GLU A 370 -17.98 18.77 -17.87
CA GLU A 370 -19.01 19.81 -17.79
C GLU A 370 -20.43 19.25 -17.88
N ARG A 371 -20.58 18.04 -18.45
CA ARG A 371 -21.86 17.38 -18.65
C ARG A 371 -22.22 16.41 -17.53
N VAL A 372 -21.23 15.92 -16.79
CA VAL A 372 -21.43 15.01 -15.65
C VAL A 372 -22.24 15.71 -14.56
N ARG A 373 -23.25 15.02 -14.03
CA ARG A 373 -24.07 15.50 -12.93
C ARG A 373 -23.87 14.66 -11.69
N GLN A 374 -24.15 15.27 -10.54
CA GLN A 374 -24.10 14.57 -9.28
C GLN A 374 -25.22 13.52 -9.21
N ARG A 375 -24.84 12.24 -9.13
CA ARG A 375 -25.77 11.14 -8.86
C ARG A 375 -26.34 11.24 -7.44
N GLY A 376 -27.62 10.85 -7.28
CA GLY A 376 -28.32 10.77 -5.99
C GLY A 376 -27.55 9.97 -4.93
N ALA A 377 -27.76 10.29 -3.65
CA ALA A 377 -27.05 9.71 -2.52
C ALA A 377 -27.14 8.16 -2.49
N ASP A 378 -26.06 7.44 -2.78
CA ASP A 378 -25.98 6.02 -2.43
C ASP A 378 -25.95 5.92 -0.90
N THR A 379 -26.87 5.16 -0.33
CA THR A 379 -26.93 4.86 1.10
C THR A 379 -25.84 3.84 1.44
N GLY A 380 -25.01 4.14 2.46
CA GLY A 380 -23.96 3.24 2.95
C GLY A 380 -22.54 3.75 2.71
N ALA A 381 -22.07 4.61 3.61
CA ALA A 381 -20.67 4.97 3.70
C ALA A 381 -19.90 3.89 4.48
N ASP A 382 -19.27 2.96 3.76
CA ASP A 382 -18.35 1.99 4.38
C ASP A 382 -17.10 2.71 4.87
N ALA A 383 -16.74 2.51 6.14
CA ALA A 383 -15.54 3.08 6.75
C ALA A 383 -14.25 2.33 6.36
N GLU A 384 -13.17 3.07 6.11
CA GLU A 384 -11.86 2.56 5.65
C GLU A 384 -11.09 1.73 6.68
N GLY A 385 -11.41 1.83 7.97
CA GLY A 385 -10.51 1.33 9.01
C GLY A 385 -10.29 -0.19 9.07
N LEU A 386 -11.02 -0.99 8.28
CA LEU A 386 -10.66 -2.41 8.07
C LEU A 386 -9.36 -2.60 7.31
N SER A 387 -9.01 -1.69 6.41
CA SER A 387 -7.66 -1.71 5.85
C SER A 387 -6.62 -1.41 6.91
N ASP A 388 -6.85 -0.44 7.80
CA ASP A 388 -5.91 -0.06 8.86
C ASP A 388 -5.65 -1.16 9.89
N ALA A 389 -6.61 -2.05 10.15
CA ALA A 389 -6.41 -3.19 11.07
C ALA A 389 -5.60 -4.33 10.43
N LEU A 390 -5.53 -4.38 9.11
CA LEU A 390 -4.88 -5.42 8.32
C LEU A 390 -3.64 -4.90 7.56
N ASP A 391 -3.31 -3.63 7.78
CA ASP A 391 -2.21 -2.94 7.13
C ASP A 391 -0.88 -3.41 7.72
N MET A 392 -0.39 -4.56 7.23
CA MET A 392 0.93 -5.08 7.53
C MET A 392 2.01 -4.36 6.72
N GLY A 393 2.07 -3.02 6.81
CA GLY A 393 3.21 -2.21 6.35
C GLY A 393 2.98 -1.24 5.17
N GLY A 394 1.78 -0.69 4.99
CA GLY A 394 1.46 0.28 3.94
C GLY A 394 1.19 1.69 4.46
N ALA A 395 2.23 2.52 4.59
CA ALA A 395 1.99 3.97 4.53
C ALA A 395 1.36 4.30 3.16
N PHE A 396 0.02 4.45 3.08
CA PHE A 396 -0.84 5.38 2.29
C PHE A 396 -2.34 4.99 2.22
#